data_AF-A0A839RP25-F1
#
_entry.id   AF-A0A839RP25-F1
#
_cell.length_a   1.000
_cell.length_b   1.000
_cell.length_c   1.000
_cell.angle_alpha   90.00
_cell.angle_beta   90.00
_cell.angle_gamma   90.00
#
_symmetry.space_group_name_H-M   'P 1'
#
loop_
_entity.id
_entity.type
_entity.pdbx_description
1 polymer ?
#
loop_
_entity_poly.entity_id
_entity_poly.type
_entity_poly.pdbx_seq_one_letter_code
_entity_poly.pdbx_strand_id
1 'polypeptide(L)'
;MRSLSTQSLWLAAAVVAGGVVVPAAMPATASAAPCSGVTASSTESDEAEVEGTPLGRKPITADGPVGSEPQDELFSAQSASPASLVGMLTGPRSDNATVERFGISGTDLGIMWDNGESGAERQVLIAYGDTFGDCSLPGNEWRYNTLMRSGDTTLSDGMSVPDPLTEEDADYLQGGSPVTVDRPNFSKQIIDSLELAPTEITVIPTAGISVGTTQYINFMSVRQWGTPGQWTTNFSAIAVSEDNGETWEVDPGTIRFNQNSGISGATVIPGNQNFQMTAYVKRDGYVYTFGTPSGRSGAARVARVLEEDILELQKYDYWNGSSWVRADPGAARNVISAPVSEMSVQWNDYLGKYIAMYTNGVGSVVMRTASQPQGPWSSAQTIMTAIAWPGGLYAPYIHPWSSGNQLYFTVSRWSDYNVLFMRTTLSQDPPSGGGGSLSGPSAQNLDSGSLQSFPF
;
A
#
# COMPACT_ATOMS: atom_id res chain seq x y z
N MET A 1 -2.28 59.94 -44.35
CA MET A 1 -2.13 59.39 -45.72
C MET A 1 -0.79 58.68 -45.81
N ARG A 2 -0.80 57.40 -46.19
CA ARG A 2 0.34 56.55 -46.62
C ARG A 2 1.54 56.44 -45.65
N SER A 3 1.69 55.24 -45.07
CA SER A 3 2.92 54.76 -44.45
C SER A 3 3.41 53.57 -45.27
N LEU A 4 4.66 53.63 -45.76
CA LEU A 4 5.50 52.50 -46.20
C LEU A 4 6.93 53.02 -46.44
N SER A 5 7.88 52.62 -45.60
CA SER A 5 9.26 52.15 -45.87
C SER A 5 9.93 51.91 -44.50
N THR A 6 10.85 50.99 -44.23
CA THR A 6 11.86 50.31 -45.06
C THR A 6 12.40 49.10 -44.27
N GLN A 7 12.85 48.08 -44.99
CA GLN A 7 13.43 46.81 -44.52
C GLN A 7 14.83 46.93 -43.90
N SER A 8 15.23 45.95 -43.06
CA SER A 8 16.61 45.43 -42.90
C SER A 8 16.53 44.07 -42.15
N LEU A 9 16.65 42.92 -42.83
CA LEU A 9 17.87 42.11 -43.08
C LEU A 9 18.47 41.45 -41.83
N TRP A 10 18.26 40.14 -41.74
CA TRP A 10 18.86 39.20 -40.79
C TRP A 10 20.19 38.69 -41.35
N LEU A 11 21.21 38.59 -40.49
CA LEU A 11 22.40 37.77 -40.72
C LEU A 11 22.62 36.85 -39.51
N ALA A 12 22.79 35.56 -39.81
CA ALA A 12 23.02 34.49 -38.85
C ALA A 12 24.47 34.47 -38.34
N ALA A 13 24.66 34.07 -37.08
CA ALA A 13 25.91 33.52 -36.58
C ALA A 13 25.60 32.34 -35.67
N ALA A 14 26.06 31.16 -36.07
CA ALA A 14 25.98 29.93 -35.29
C ALA A 14 27.15 29.86 -34.30
N VAL A 15 26.86 29.52 -33.05
CA VAL A 15 27.86 29.05 -32.08
C VAL A 15 27.41 27.69 -31.58
N VAL A 16 28.27 26.71 -31.78
CA VAL A 16 28.14 25.32 -31.32
C VAL A 16 28.53 25.28 -29.85
N ALA A 17 27.60 24.86 -28.98
CA ALA A 17 27.89 24.46 -27.61
C ALA A 17 27.70 22.95 -27.49
N GLY A 18 28.79 22.24 -27.20
CA GLY A 18 28.78 20.81 -26.91
C GLY A 18 28.07 20.55 -25.58
N GLY A 19 26.92 19.87 -25.64
CA GLY A 19 26.20 19.40 -24.46
C GLY A 19 26.80 18.08 -23.97
N VAL A 20 27.27 18.07 -22.72
CA VAL A 20 27.46 16.84 -21.96
C VAL A 20 26.07 16.27 -21.66
N VAL A 21 25.74 15.14 -22.28
CA VAL A 21 24.51 14.40 -22.01
C VAL A 21 24.72 13.63 -20.71
N VAL A 22 24.15 14.11 -19.62
CA VAL A 22 23.89 13.27 -18.44
C VAL A 22 22.67 12.42 -18.80
N PRO A 23 22.75 11.08 -18.85
CA PRO A 23 21.56 10.28 -19.07
C PRO A 23 20.63 10.46 -17.88
N ALA A 24 19.47 11.07 -18.11
CA ALA A 24 18.37 11.02 -17.16
C ALA A 24 17.99 9.53 -17.00
N ALA A 25 18.20 8.98 -15.81
CA ALA A 25 17.64 7.69 -15.46
C ALA A 25 16.11 7.80 -15.57
N MET A 26 15.55 7.18 -16.59
CA MET A 26 14.11 7.02 -16.68
C MET A 26 13.66 6.12 -15.53
N PRO A 27 12.62 6.47 -14.77
CA PRO A 27 12.06 5.53 -13.81
C PRO A 27 11.62 4.29 -14.59
N ALA A 28 12.16 3.13 -14.22
CA ALA A 28 11.72 1.86 -14.77
C ALA A 28 10.22 1.71 -14.53
N THR A 29 9.46 1.57 -15.62
CA THR A 29 8.06 1.16 -15.57
C THR A 29 8.03 -0.30 -15.12
N ALA A 30 7.80 -0.54 -13.83
CA ALA A 30 7.54 -1.87 -13.31
C ALA A 30 6.11 -2.28 -13.68
N SER A 31 5.99 -3.40 -14.39
CA SER A 31 4.74 -4.04 -14.81
C SER A 31 4.56 -5.32 -14.01
N ALA A 32 3.36 -5.57 -13.51
CA ALA A 32 2.88 -6.92 -13.29
C ALA A 32 1.35 -6.97 -13.34
N ALA A 33 0.86 -7.76 -14.28
CA ALA A 33 -0.39 -8.48 -14.17
C ALA A 33 0.00 -9.97 -14.15
N PRO A 34 -0.38 -10.75 -13.13
CA PRO A 34 0.13 -12.12 -12.94
C PRO A 34 -0.24 -13.09 -14.08
N CYS A 35 -1.24 -12.76 -14.91
CA CYS A 35 -1.84 -13.71 -15.85
C CYS A 35 -1.79 -13.32 -17.34
N SER A 36 -0.91 -12.43 -17.78
CA SER A 36 -0.84 -12.04 -19.20
C SER A 36 0.04 -12.97 -20.06
N GLY A 37 -0.49 -14.10 -20.54
CA GLY A 37 -0.03 -14.64 -21.84
C GLY A 37 -0.38 -16.08 -22.21
N VAL A 38 -1.13 -16.27 -23.31
CA VAL A 38 -0.93 -17.30 -24.34
C VAL A 38 -1.50 -16.77 -25.68
N THR A 39 -0.67 -16.64 -26.72
CA THR A 39 -1.14 -16.84 -28.11
C THR A 39 -0.08 -17.61 -28.87
N ALA A 40 -0.37 -18.86 -29.20
CA ALA A 40 0.40 -19.64 -30.15
C ALA A 40 0.34 -18.99 -31.53
N SER A 41 1.43 -19.12 -32.28
CA SER A 41 1.61 -18.59 -33.62
C SER A 41 0.51 -19.03 -34.60
N SER A 42 -0.07 -18.02 -35.26
CA SER A 42 -0.46 -17.93 -36.68
C SER A 42 -1.94 -17.72 -37.00
N THR A 43 -2.13 -16.77 -37.91
CA THR A 43 -3.32 -16.32 -38.65
C THR A 43 -4.17 -15.22 -37.99
N GLU A 44 -4.27 -14.10 -38.70
CA GLU A 44 -5.07 -12.92 -38.39
C GLU A 44 -6.55 -13.26 -38.17
N SER A 45 -7.09 -12.82 -37.04
CA SER A 45 -8.50 -12.45 -36.89
C SER A 45 -8.67 -11.61 -35.62
N ASP A 46 -9.22 -10.42 -35.79
CA ASP A 46 -9.65 -9.50 -34.75
C ASP A 46 -10.68 -10.17 -33.83
N GLU A 47 -10.37 -10.43 -32.53
CA GLU A 47 -11.38 -10.49 -31.46
C GLU A 47 -10.80 -10.10 -30.08
N ALA A 48 -11.44 -9.05 -29.51
CA ALA A 48 -11.64 -8.63 -28.12
C ALA A 48 -10.46 -8.63 -27.10
N GLU A 49 -9.92 -7.43 -26.86
CA GLU A 49 -9.28 -7.07 -25.58
C GLU A 49 -10.29 -7.20 -24.44
N VAL A 50 -9.93 -7.92 -23.37
CA VAL A 50 -10.65 -7.87 -22.10
C VAL A 50 -10.30 -6.54 -21.43
N GLU A 51 -11.18 -5.55 -21.52
CA GLU A 51 -11.12 -4.34 -20.68
C GLU A 51 -11.20 -4.76 -19.20
N GLY A 52 -10.21 -4.37 -18.38
CA GLY A 52 -10.30 -4.50 -16.92
C GLY A 52 -9.04 -4.92 -16.15
N THR A 53 -7.93 -5.30 -16.79
CA THR A 53 -6.68 -5.64 -16.06
C THR A 53 -5.65 -4.51 -16.11
N PRO A 54 -4.90 -4.27 -15.01
CA PRO A 54 -3.88 -3.23 -14.96
C PRO A 54 -2.66 -3.66 -15.80
N LEU A 55 -2.51 -3.04 -16.97
CA LEU A 55 -1.24 -2.82 -17.68
C LEU A 55 -0.72 -4.02 -18.51
N GLY A 56 -0.68 -3.84 -19.84
CA GLY A 56 -0.28 -4.86 -20.81
C GLY A 56 1.20 -5.26 -20.84
N ARG A 57 1.42 -6.57 -21.12
CA ARG A 57 2.65 -7.34 -21.49
C ARG A 57 3.69 -7.54 -20.36
N LYS A 58 4.41 -8.67 -20.17
CA LYS A 58 4.57 -10.06 -20.71
C LYS A 58 4.96 -10.98 -19.51
N PRO A 59 4.74 -12.32 -19.52
CA PRO A 59 4.81 -13.19 -18.33
C PRO A 59 6.12 -14.03 -18.20
N ILE A 60 6.34 -14.56 -16.99
CA ILE A 60 7.07 -15.82 -16.74
C ILE A 60 6.01 -16.91 -16.57
N THR A 61 6.01 -17.92 -17.45
CA THR A 61 5.10 -19.07 -17.41
C THR A 61 5.55 -20.11 -16.40
N ALA A 62 4.60 -20.88 -15.88
CA ALA A 62 4.84 -22.06 -15.01
C ALA A 62 5.70 -23.17 -15.65
N ASP A 63 5.93 -23.12 -16.97
CA ASP A 63 6.79 -24.07 -17.71
C ASP A 63 8.12 -23.46 -18.24
N GLY A 64 8.50 -22.26 -17.81
CA GLY A 64 9.87 -21.76 -18.04
C GLY A 64 10.84 -22.47 -17.11
N PRO A 65 12.12 -22.71 -17.49
CA PRO A 65 13.06 -23.32 -16.56
C PRO A 65 13.05 -22.49 -15.29
N VAL A 66 12.69 -23.13 -14.17
CA VAL A 66 12.88 -22.61 -12.82
C VAL A 66 14.33 -22.14 -12.81
N GLY A 67 14.52 -20.83 -12.90
CA GLY A 67 15.84 -20.25 -12.71
C GLY A 67 16.22 -20.70 -11.32
N SER A 68 17.13 -21.67 -11.23
CA SER A 68 17.75 -22.13 -10.00
C SER A 68 18.73 -21.07 -9.48
N GLU A 69 18.36 -19.80 -9.61
CA GLU A 69 19.07 -18.68 -9.03
C GLU A 69 18.81 -18.82 -7.52
N PRO A 70 19.84 -19.12 -6.72
CA PRO A 70 19.72 -19.18 -5.28
C PRO A 70 19.08 -17.88 -4.78
N GLN A 71 18.28 -17.95 -3.71
CA GLN A 71 17.72 -16.76 -3.04
C GLN A 71 18.78 -15.66 -2.83
N ASP A 72 20.06 -16.03 -2.71
CA ASP A 72 21.20 -15.16 -2.49
C ASP A 72 21.60 -14.26 -3.69
N GLU A 73 21.33 -14.62 -4.95
CA GLU A 73 21.88 -13.88 -6.11
C GLU A 73 21.00 -12.70 -6.59
N LEU A 74 19.71 -12.66 -6.21
CA LEU A 74 18.82 -11.50 -6.47
C LEU A 74 19.09 -10.28 -5.57
N PHE A 75 19.96 -10.40 -4.56
CA PHE A 75 20.19 -9.37 -3.55
C PHE A 75 21.62 -8.79 -3.53
N SER A 76 22.44 -9.08 -4.55
CA SER A 76 23.83 -8.60 -4.57
C SER A 76 23.98 -7.18 -5.16
N ALA A 77 23.90 -6.19 -4.26
CA ALA A 77 24.64 -4.90 -4.23
C ALA A 77 23.91 -3.97 -3.26
N GLN A 78 24.00 -4.31 -1.97
CA GLN A 78 23.26 -3.68 -0.88
C GLN A 78 23.69 -2.23 -0.68
N SER A 79 22.98 -1.28 -1.31
CA SER A 79 22.78 0.01 -0.66
C SER A 79 21.99 -0.30 0.62
N ALA A 80 22.67 -0.24 1.78
CA ALA A 80 22.13 -0.69 3.06
C ALA A 80 20.72 -0.11 3.30
N SER A 81 19.73 -0.99 3.25
CA SER A 81 18.34 -0.70 3.61
C SER A 81 18.15 -1.05 5.08
N PRO A 82 17.53 -0.21 5.92
CA PRO A 82 17.27 -0.56 7.32
C PRO A 82 16.43 -1.82 7.51
N ALA A 83 15.64 -2.21 6.51
CA ALA A 83 14.87 -3.44 6.53
C ALA A 83 15.54 -4.62 5.81
N SER A 84 15.27 -5.83 6.31
CA SER A 84 15.67 -7.12 5.74
C SER A 84 14.45 -8.00 5.47
N LEU A 85 14.49 -8.81 4.42
CA LEU A 85 13.50 -9.85 4.16
C LEU A 85 13.52 -10.89 5.29
N VAL A 86 12.34 -11.28 5.76
CA VAL A 86 12.14 -12.44 6.62
C VAL A 86 11.71 -13.63 5.76
N GLY A 87 10.74 -13.44 4.87
CA GLY A 87 10.27 -14.47 3.95
C GLY A 87 9.26 -13.96 2.94
N MET A 88 8.87 -14.82 2.00
CA MET A 88 7.74 -14.56 1.10
C MET A 88 6.45 -15.03 1.79
N LEU A 89 5.45 -14.15 1.93
CA LEU A 89 4.18 -14.52 2.54
C LEU A 89 3.25 -15.22 1.55
N THR A 90 3.32 -14.83 0.27
CA THR A 90 2.48 -15.37 -0.81
C THR A 90 3.30 -15.72 -2.05
N GLY A 91 2.68 -16.52 -2.91
CA GLY A 91 3.17 -16.87 -4.24
C GLY A 91 3.94 -18.19 -4.29
N PRO A 92 4.41 -18.59 -5.48
CA PRO A 92 5.04 -19.89 -5.71
C PRO A 92 6.35 -20.13 -4.93
N ARG A 93 6.91 -19.07 -4.33
CA ARG A 93 8.15 -19.12 -3.54
C ARG A 93 7.92 -18.97 -2.04
N SER A 94 6.66 -18.93 -1.61
CA SER A 94 6.31 -18.85 -0.19
C SER A 94 6.31 -20.23 0.45
N ASP A 95 6.85 -20.32 1.67
CA ASP A 95 6.75 -21.52 2.51
C ASP A 95 5.28 -21.85 2.88
N ASN A 96 4.36 -20.90 2.70
CA ASN A 96 2.93 -21.13 2.85
C ASN A 96 2.29 -21.87 1.68
N ALA A 97 3.03 -22.20 0.60
CA ALA A 97 2.54 -22.95 -0.56
C ALA A 97 1.17 -22.46 -1.07
N THR A 98 1.07 -21.14 -1.30
CA THR A 98 -0.24 -20.50 -1.47
C THR A 98 -0.93 -20.86 -2.77
N VAL A 99 -0.19 -21.34 -3.76
CA VAL A 99 -0.75 -21.82 -5.02
C VAL A 99 -1.56 -23.09 -4.77
N GLU A 100 -0.95 -24.05 -4.08
CA GLU A 100 -1.51 -25.38 -3.85
C GLU A 100 -2.60 -25.38 -2.77
N ARG A 101 -2.41 -24.59 -1.70
CA ARG A 101 -3.28 -24.59 -0.52
C ARG A 101 -4.43 -23.61 -0.63
N PHE A 102 -4.25 -22.51 -1.36
CA PHE A 102 -5.23 -21.41 -1.37
C PHE A 102 -5.65 -20.99 -2.79
N GLY A 103 -5.05 -21.55 -3.84
CA GLY A 103 -5.29 -21.13 -5.21
C GLY A 103 -4.84 -19.68 -5.44
N ILE A 104 -3.74 -19.27 -4.81
CA ILE A 104 -3.18 -17.91 -4.86
C ILE A 104 -1.78 -17.97 -5.48
N SER A 105 -1.70 -17.64 -6.77
CA SER A 105 -0.45 -17.52 -7.55
C SER A 105 0.15 -16.13 -7.48
N GLY A 106 -0.68 -15.11 -7.28
CA GLY A 106 -0.26 -13.73 -7.07
C GLY A 106 -1.37 -12.93 -6.39
N THR A 107 -0.96 -12.02 -5.53
CA THR A 107 -1.86 -11.14 -4.78
C THR A 107 -1.10 -9.92 -4.28
N ASP A 108 -1.84 -8.89 -3.88
CA ASP A 108 -1.29 -7.69 -3.28
C ASP A 108 -1.87 -7.33 -1.92
N LEU A 109 -1.31 -6.28 -1.33
CA LEU A 109 -1.56 -5.77 0.01
C LEU A 109 -0.97 -6.67 1.11
N GLY A 110 -1.82 -7.26 1.95
CA GLY A 110 -1.43 -7.89 3.21
C GLY A 110 -1.74 -7.00 4.41
N ILE A 111 -2.95 -6.46 4.48
CA ILE A 111 -3.46 -5.61 5.56
C ILE A 111 -3.66 -6.49 6.80
N MET A 112 -2.91 -6.20 7.86
CA MET A 112 -2.90 -7.05 9.06
C MET A 112 -3.57 -6.39 10.26
N TRP A 113 -4.35 -7.18 11.01
CA TRP A 113 -4.84 -6.80 12.33
C TRP A 113 -5.04 -8.02 13.23
N ASP A 114 -5.02 -7.79 14.55
CA ASP A 114 -5.30 -8.81 15.56
C ASP A 114 -6.80 -9.03 15.66
N ASN A 115 -7.27 -10.27 15.71
CA ASN A 115 -8.70 -10.60 15.77
C ASN A 115 -9.38 -10.23 17.10
N GLY A 116 -8.63 -9.81 18.12
CA GLY A 116 -9.16 -9.45 19.43
C GLY A 116 -9.42 -10.66 20.34
N GLU A 117 -9.16 -11.87 19.87
CA GLU A 117 -9.24 -13.09 20.66
C GLU A 117 -7.99 -13.27 21.55
N SER A 118 -8.02 -14.29 22.42
CA SER A 118 -6.92 -14.61 23.32
C SER A 118 -6.58 -16.10 23.33
N GLY A 119 -5.39 -16.44 23.81
CA GLY A 119 -4.96 -17.85 23.89
C GLY A 119 -4.79 -18.49 22.51
N ALA A 120 -5.33 -19.70 22.34
CA ALA A 120 -5.23 -20.47 21.09
C ALA A 120 -6.08 -19.90 19.95
N GLU A 121 -7.11 -19.11 20.27
CA GLU A 121 -8.00 -18.50 19.29
C GLU A 121 -7.46 -17.18 18.72
N ARG A 122 -6.37 -16.66 19.32
CA ARG A 122 -5.76 -15.40 18.90
C ARG A 122 -5.04 -15.57 17.56
N GLN A 123 -5.50 -14.83 16.56
CA GLN A 123 -4.94 -14.84 15.22
C GLN A 123 -4.74 -13.42 14.70
N VAL A 124 -3.80 -13.27 13.77
CA VAL A 124 -3.72 -12.14 12.86
C VAL A 124 -4.53 -12.48 11.62
N LEU A 125 -5.45 -11.60 11.25
CA LEU A 125 -6.13 -11.63 9.96
C LEU A 125 -5.33 -10.78 8.98
N ILE A 126 -5.21 -11.27 7.74
CA ILE A 126 -4.47 -10.63 6.66
C ILE A 126 -5.40 -10.51 5.46
N ALA A 127 -5.87 -9.30 5.16
CA ALA A 127 -6.69 -9.04 3.97
C ALA A 127 -5.80 -8.66 2.78
N TYR A 128 -6.09 -9.27 1.64
CA TYR A 128 -5.42 -9.03 0.38
C TYR A 128 -6.36 -8.37 -0.63
N GLY A 129 -5.78 -7.65 -1.60
CA GLY A 129 -6.51 -7.07 -2.72
C GLY A 129 -6.66 -8.06 -3.88
N ASP A 130 -6.45 -7.57 -5.10
CA ASP A 130 -6.67 -8.34 -6.32
C ASP A 130 -5.83 -9.63 -6.28
N THR A 131 -6.52 -10.77 -6.26
CA THR A 131 -5.95 -12.09 -6.01
C THR A 131 -6.19 -13.02 -7.20
N PHE A 132 -5.13 -13.62 -7.74
CA PHE A 132 -5.17 -14.45 -8.93
C PHE A 132 -4.78 -15.90 -8.62
N GLY A 133 -5.39 -16.85 -9.33
CA GLY A 133 -5.17 -18.28 -9.18
C GLY A 133 -4.55 -18.87 -10.44
N ASP A 134 -5.20 -19.86 -11.02
CA ASP A 134 -4.79 -20.44 -12.29
C ASP A 134 -5.05 -19.46 -13.46
N CYS A 135 -3.97 -18.84 -13.91
CA CYS A 135 -3.97 -17.91 -15.04
C CYS A 135 -4.27 -18.57 -16.41
N SER A 136 -4.34 -19.90 -16.49
CA SER A 136 -4.73 -20.60 -17.72
C SER A 136 -6.24 -20.72 -17.89
N LEU A 137 -7.01 -20.47 -16.83
CA LEU A 137 -8.47 -20.53 -16.84
C LEU A 137 -9.09 -19.17 -17.23
N PRO A 138 -10.29 -19.18 -17.82
CA PRO A 138 -11.03 -17.95 -18.09
C PRO A 138 -11.18 -17.10 -16.83
N GLY A 139 -10.90 -15.81 -16.94
CA GLY A 139 -10.96 -14.88 -15.80
C GLY A 139 -9.84 -15.05 -14.78
N ASN A 140 -8.83 -15.89 -15.05
CA ASN A 140 -7.60 -16.04 -14.23
C ASN A 140 -7.85 -16.45 -12.78
N GLU A 141 -9.03 -17.00 -12.49
CA GLU A 141 -9.54 -17.21 -11.13
C GLU A 141 -9.40 -15.96 -10.24
N TRP A 142 -9.66 -14.79 -10.82
CA TRP A 142 -9.53 -13.53 -10.12
C TRP A 142 -10.61 -13.38 -9.05
N ARG A 143 -10.18 -13.00 -7.85
CA ARG A 143 -11.02 -12.51 -6.74
C ARG A 143 -10.56 -11.10 -6.41
N TYR A 144 -11.47 -10.17 -6.14
CA TYR A 144 -11.15 -8.79 -5.79
C TYR A 144 -10.42 -8.66 -4.46
N ASN A 145 -10.65 -9.61 -3.56
CA ASN A 145 -10.05 -9.65 -2.25
C ASN A 145 -10.09 -11.06 -1.69
N THR A 146 -9.13 -11.39 -0.83
CA THR A 146 -9.12 -12.65 -0.06
C THR A 146 -8.61 -12.38 1.35
N LEU A 147 -8.71 -13.37 2.23
CA LEU A 147 -8.27 -13.29 3.61
C LEU A 147 -7.41 -14.51 3.96
N MET A 148 -6.34 -14.30 4.71
CA MET A 148 -5.65 -15.35 5.45
C MET A 148 -5.66 -15.11 6.95
N ARG A 149 -5.46 -16.18 7.73
CA ARG A 149 -5.34 -16.15 9.20
C ARG A 149 -4.01 -16.76 9.61
N SER A 150 -3.38 -16.22 10.65
CA SER A 150 -2.17 -16.80 11.23
C SER A 150 -2.17 -16.66 12.75
N GLY A 151 -1.94 -17.76 13.46
CA GLY A 151 -1.66 -17.76 14.89
C GLY A 151 -0.16 -17.69 15.22
N ASP A 152 0.70 -17.50 14.22
CA ASP A 152 2.15 -17.59 14.38
C ASP A 152 2.72 -16.37 15.12
N THR A 153 3.40 -16.63 16.22
CA THR A 153 3.99 -15.60 17.08
C THR A 153 5.49 -15.45 16.90
N THR A 154 6.14 -16.35 16.15
CA THR A 154 7.60 -16.35 15.96
C THR A 154 8.00 -15.54 14.73
N LEU A 155 7.69 -14.25 14.72
CA LEU A 155 7.83 -13.41 13.52
C LEU A 155 9.26 -13.34 12.92
N SER A 156 10.28 -13.76 13.66
CA SER A 156 11.67 -13.72 13.21
C SER A 156 12.04 -14.77 12.16
N ASP A 157 11.27 -15.86 12.02
CA ASP A 157 11.54 -16.96 11.08
C ASP A 157 10.50 -17.06 9.94
N GLY A 158 9.49 -16.22 9.95
CA GLY A 158 8.44 -16.20 8.94
C GLY A 158 7.09 -15.82 9.54
N MET A 159 6.04 -16.10 8.79
CA MET A 159 4.67 -16.11 9.29
C MET A 159 3.94 -17.27 8.61
N SER A 160 3.71 -18.34 9.37
CA SER A 160 3.02 -19.53 8.88
C SER A 160 1.51 -19.34 8.87
N VAL A 161 0.87 -19.79 7.80
CA VAL A 161 -0.59 -19.84 7.64
C VAL A 161 -1.00 -21.31 7.73
N PRO A 162 -1.93 -21.70 8.63
CA PRO A 162 -2.41 -23.08 8.74
C PRO A 162 -3.18 -23.50 7.49
N ASP A 163 -3.47 -24.79 7.34
CA ASP A 163 -4.26 -25.25 6.18
C ASP A 163 -5.66 -24.61 6.19
N PRO A 164 -6.27 -24.37 5.02
CA PRO A 164 -7.66 -23.97 5.00
C PRO A 164 -8.52 -25.10 5.57
N LEU A 165 -9.59 -24.72 6.24
CA LEU A 165 -10.58 -25.64 6.80
C LEU A 165 -11.95 -25.24 6.27
N THR A 166 -12.80 -26.22 6.03
CA THR A 166 -14.15 -26.01 5.52
C THR A 166 -15.15 -25.95 6.67
N GLU A 167 -16.36 -25.45 6.43
CA GLU A 167 -17.43 -25.42 7.44
C GLU A 167 -17.84 -26.81 7.98
N GLU A 168 -17.36 -27.91 7.39
CA GLU A 168 -17.53 -29.28 7.91
C GLU A 168 -16.56 -29.61 9.05
N ASP A 169 -15.46 -28.86 9.18
CA ASP A 169 -14.46 -29.01 10.24
C ASP A 169 -14.91 -28.28 11.52
N ALA A 170 -14.69 -28.90 12.68
CA ALA A 170 -15.19 -28.36 13.96
C ALA A 170 -14.54 -27.03 14.37
N ASP A 171 -13.32 -26.77 13.91
CA ASP A 171 -12.47 -25.63 14.19
C ASP A 171 -12.19 -24.78 12.95
N TYR A 172 -13.10 -24.77 11.97
CA TYR A 172 -12.87 -24.14 10.67
C TYR A 172 -12.49 -22.65 10.73
N LEU A 173 -12.92 -21.94 11.78
CA LEU A 173 -12.54 -20.54 12.03
C LEU A 173 -11.03 -20.37 12.32
N GLN A 174 -10.35 -21.45 12.67
CA GLN A 174 -8.90 -21.51 12.87
C GLN A 174 -8.13 -21.88 11.60
N GLY A 175 -8.84 -22.23 10.52
CA GLY A 175 -8.26 -22.50 9.21
C GLY A 175 -7.62 -21.25 8.59
N GLY A 176 -6.60 -21.47 7.76
CA GLY A 176 -5.76 -20.41 7.23
C GLY A 176 -6.44 -19.45 6.28
N SER A 177 -7.63 -19.77 5.76
CA SER A 177 -8.41 -18.90 4.89
C SER A 177 -9.87 -19.37 4.83
N PRO A 178 -10.84 -18.46 4.63
CA PRO A 178 -12.20 -18.83 4.25
C PRO A 178 -12.22 -19.60 2.93
N VAL A 179 -12.75 -20.82 2.94
CA VAL A 179 -12.89 -21.70 1.77
C VAL A 179 -14.28 -22.32 1.74
N THR A 180 -14.60 -23.06 0.68
CA THR A 180 -15.89 -23.77 0.53
C THR A 180 -15.65 -25.26 0.48
N VAL A 181 -16.66 -26.06 0.82
CA VAL A 181 -16.61 -27.54 0.73
C VAL A 181 -16.27 -28.00 -0.70
N ASP A 182 -16.82 -27.34 -1.71
CA ASP A 182 -16.57 -27.67 -3.12
C ASP A 182 -15.17 -27.29 -3.61
N ARG A 183 -14.53 -26.31 -2.95
CA ARG A 183 -13.18 -25.85 -3.27
C ARG A 183 -12.34 -25.63 -2.00
N PRO A 184 -11.93 -26.70 -1.30
CA PRO A 184 -11.26 -26.60 0.00
C PRO A 184 -9.85 -25.99 -0.10
N ASN A 185 -9.23 -26.02 -1.28
CA ASN A 185 -7.90 -25.45 -1.54
C ASN A 185 -7.98 -24.11 -2.29
N PHE A 186 -9.06 -23.36 -2.14
CA PHE A 186 -9.29 -22.11 -2.88
C PHE A 186 -9.91 -21.05 -1.98
N SER A 187 -9.11 -20.04 -1.61
CA SER A 187 -9.60 -18.89 -0.84
C SER A 187 -10.73 -18.20 -1.58
N LYS A 188 -11.88 -18.08 -0.92
CA LYS A 188 -13.06 -17.39 -1.48
C LYS A 188 -12.88 -15.88 -1.40
N GLN A 189 -13.60 -15.16 -2.26
CA GLN A 189 -13.75 -13.71 -2.12
C GLN A 189 -14.54 -13.41 -0.85
N ILE A 190 -14.07 -12.47 -0.03
CA ILE A 190 -14.68 -12.20 1.28
C ILE A 190 -15.64 -11.00 1.28
N ILE A 191 -15.43 -10.02 0.39
CA ILE A 191 -16.30 -8.86 0.22
C ILE A 191 -16.69 -8.77 -1.25
N ASP A 192 -17.97 -8.96 -1.52
CA ASP A 192 -18.54 -8.87 -2.86
C ASP A 192 -18.85 -7.43 -3.28
N SER A 193 -19.07 -7.26 -4.58
CA SER A 193 -19.64 -6.03 -5.11
C SER A 193 -21.00 -5.76 -4.48
N LEU A 194 -21.27 -4.51 -4.13
CA LEU A 194 -22.60 -4.09 -3.70
C LEU A 194 -23.55 -3.85 -4.88
N GLU A 195 -23.05 -3.89 -6.11
CA GLU A 195 -23.80 -3.61 -7.34
C GLU A 195 -24.49 -2.22 -7.35
N LEU A 196 -23.97 -1.27 -6.56
CA LEU A 196 -24.52 0.09 -6.46
C LEU A 196 -24.10 1.00 -7.62
N ALA A 197 -22.96 0.69 -8.25
CA ALA A 197 -22.38 1.49 -9.31
C ALA A 197 -22.57 0.83 -10.68
N PRO A 198 -22.78 1.61 -11.75
CA PRO A 198 -22.85 1.06 -13.11
C PRO A 198 -21.53 0.45 -13.57
N THR A 199 -20.42 0.83 -12.94
CA THR A 199 -19.09 0.27 -13.21
C THR A 199 -18.33 0.16 -11.91
N GLU A 200 -17.92 -1.06 -11.59
CA GLU A 200 -17.02 -1.39 -10.50
C GLU A 200 -16.09 -2.47 -11.03
N ILE A 201 -14.80 -2.16 -11.06
CA ILE A 201 -13.80 -3.05 -11.64
C ILE A 201 -13.12 -3.92 -10.58
N THR A 202 -13.14 -3.50 -9.32
CA THR A 202 -12.67 -4.28 -8.16
C THR A 202 -13.14 -3.66 -6.85
N VAL A 203 -13.11 -4.48 -5.78
CA VAL A 203 -13.40 -4.16 -4.39
C VAL A 203 -12.15 -4.43 -3.56
N ILE A 204 -11.47 -3.37 -3.12
CA ILE A 204 -10.13 -3.48 -2.51
C ILE A 204 -10.18 -3.11 -1.02
N PRO A 205 -9.77 -3.99 -0.10
CA PRO A 205 -9.61 -3.62 1.30
C PRO A 205 -8.51 -2.56 1.46
N THR A 206 -8.66 -1.68 2.43
CA THR A 206 -7.70 -0.58 2.69
C THR A 206 -7.23 -0.57 4.15
N ALA A 207 -8.06 -1.01 5.08
CA ALA A 207 -7.72 -1.16 6.50
C ALA A 207 -8.53 -2.28 7.13
N GLY A 208 -7.98 -2.90 8.18
CA GLY A 208 -8.68 -3.86 9.02
C GLY A 208 -8.46 -3.53 10.50
N ILE A 209 -9.45 -3.80 11.35
CA ILE A 209 -9.35 -3.67 12.80
C ILE A 209 -10.39 -4.52 13.52
N SER A 210 -10.11 -4.93 14.76
CA SER A 210 -11.09 -5.51 15.67
C SER A 210 -11.56 -4.52 16.74
N VAL A 211 -12.86 -4.56 17.06
CA VAL A 211 -13.43 -3.96 18.28
C VAL A 211 -14.12 -5.08 19.05
N GLY A 212 -13.62 -5.38 20.25
CA GLY A 212 -13.86 -6.69 20.85
C GLY A 212 -13.34 -7.79 19.91
N THR A 213 -14.17 -8.78 19.61
CA THR A 213 -13.89 -9.87 18.66
C THR A 213 -14.63 -9.69 17.32
N THR A 214 -15.31 -8.55 17.12
CA THR A 214 -15.91 -8.20 15.83
C THR A 214 -14.85 -7.56 14.93
N GLN A 215 -14.77 -8.03 13.69
CA GLN A 215 -13.81 -7.60 12.69
C GLN A 215 -14.44 -6.55 11.77
N TYR A 216 -13.66 -5.54 11.39
CA TYR A 216 -14.07 -4.47 10.50
C TYR A 216 -13.03 -4.28 9.41
N ILE A 217 -13.47 -4.27 8.15
CA ILE A 217 -12.63 -3.90 7.00
C ILE A 217 -13.19 -2.62 6.38
N ASN A 218 -12.33 -1.61 6.22
CA ASN A 218 -12.64 -0.52 5.30
C ASN A 218 -12.20 -0.92 3.90
N PHE A 219 -13.08 -0.83 2.92
CA PHE A 219 -12.75 -1.13 1.53
C PHE A 219 -13.16 0.01 0.60
N MET A 220 -12.58 0.00 -0.60
CA MET A 220 -12.93 0.91 -1.68
C MET A 220 -13.55 0.16 -2.85
N SER A 221 -14.64 0.70 -3.39
CA SER A 221 -15.19 0.32 -4.70
C SER A 221 -14.44 1.11 -5.77
N VAL A 222 -13.66 0.43 -6.61
CA VAL A 222 -12.86 1.06 -7.66
C VAL A 222 -13.67 1.12 -8.94
N ARG A 223 -13.80 2.33 -9.52
CA ARG A 223 -14.53 2.54 -10.77
C ARG A 223 -13.66 2.31 -12.00
N GLN A 224 -12.45 2.85 -11.98
CA GLN A 224 -11.51 2.75 -13.09
C GLN A 224 -10.08 3.00 -12.61
N TRP A 225 -9.14 2.30 -13.25
CA TRP A 225 -7.71 2.61 -13.17
C TRP A 225 -7.37 3.83 -14.03
N GLY A 226 -6.39 4.62 -13.58
CA GLY A 226 -5.77 5.69 -14.35
C GLY A 226 -4.34 5.35 -14.73
N THR A 227 -3.48 6.36 -14.85
CA THR A 227 -2.03 6.12 -14.94
C THR A 227 -1.53 5.40 -13.68
N PRO A 228 -0.41 4.66 -13.72
CA PRO A 228 0.11 3.95 -12.56
C PRO A 228 0.13 4.80 -11.27
N GLY A 229 -0.50 4.29 -10.21
CA GLY A 229 -0.68 5.00 -8.94
C GLY A 229 -1.88 5.96 -8.88
N GLN A 230 -2.70 6.02 -9.92
CA GLN A 230 -3.94 6.80 -9.95
C GLN A 230 -5.14 5.90 -10.26
N TRP A 231 -6.25 6.14 -9.54
CA TRP A 231 -7.55 5.52 -9.79
C TRP A 231 -8.65 6.41 -9.23
N THR A 232 -9.88 6.16 -9.68
CA THR A 232 -11.06 6.79 -9.09
C THR A 232 -11.95 5.73 -8.47
N THR A 233 -12.46 5.99 -7.27
CA THR A 233 -13.41 5.14 -6.56
C THR A 233 -14.84 5.63 -6.77
N ASN A 234 -15.81 4.71 -6.68
CA ASN A 234 -17.21 5.07 -6.53
C ASN A 234 -17.49 5.52 -5.09
N PHE A 235 -17.01 4.76 -4.12
CA PHE A 235 -17.16 5.01 -2.68
C PHE A 235 -16.12 4.20 -1.88
N SER A 236 -16.03 4.49 -0.59
CA SER A 236 -15.51 3.57 0.43
C SER A 236 -16.60 3.20 1.43
N ALA A 237 -16.49 2.04 2.07
CA ALA A 237 -17.46 1.56 3.06
C ALA A 237 -16.79 0.62 4.08
N ILE A 238 -17.53 0.23 5.12
CA ILE A 238 -17.06 -0.68 6.16
C ILE A 238 -17.84 -2.01 6.05
N ALA A 239 -17.11 -3.10 5.90
CA ALA A 239 -17.60 -4.46 6.04
C ALA A 239 -17.35 -4.96 7.48
N VAL A 240 -18.25 -5.79 8.00
CA VAL A 240 -18.28 -6.31 9.36
C VAL A 240 -18.31 -7.84 9.31
N SER A 241 -17.53 -8.48 10.17
CA SER A 241 -17.57 -9.92 10.39
C SER A 241 -17.60 -10.24 11.88
N GLU A 242 -18.51 -11.11 12.29
CA GLU A 242 -18.66 -11.60 13.67
C GLU A 242 -18.15 -13.04 13.84
N ASP A 243 -17.62 -13.64 12.77
CA ASP A 243 -17.19 -15.03 12.67
C ASP A 243 -15.72 -15.12 12.21
N ASN A 244 -14.85 -14.32 12.85
CA ASN A 244 -13.41 -14.31 12.61
C ASN A 244 -13.02 -14.17 11.12
N GLY A 245 -13.78 -13.37 10.37
CA GLY A 245 -13.53 -13.08 8.96
C GLY A 245 -14.03 -14.12 7.97
N GLU A 246 -14.89 -15.06 8.38
CA GLU A 246 -15.44 -16.08 7.48
C GLU A 246 -16.53 -15.53 6.55
N THR A 247 -17.44 -14.73 7.09
CA THR A 247 -18.50 -14.04 6.34
C THR A 247 -18.49 -12.55 6.66
N TRP A 248 -18.89 -11.74 5.69
CA TRP A 248 -18.85 -10.28 5.80
C TRP A 248 -20.14 -9.65 5.30
N GLU A 249 -20.63 -8.68 6.06
CA GLU A 249 -21.75 -7.82 5.66
C GLU A 249 -21.30 -6.37 5.60
N VAL A 250 -21.77 -5.61 4.61
CA VAL A 250 -21.44 -4.19 4.49
C VAL A 250 -22.55 -3.36 5.13
N ASP A 251 -22.18 -2.46 6.04
CA ASP A 251 -23.12 -1.51 6.62
C ASP A 251 -23.36 -0.35 5.64
N PRO A 252 -24.57 -0.20 5.06
CA PRO A 252 -24.86 0.85 4.09
C PRO A 252 -24.75 2.27 4.67
N GLY A 253 -24.89 2.43 5.99
CA GLY A 253 -24.72 3.70 6.70
C GLY A 253 -23.27 4.20 6.70
N THR A 254 -22.31 3.33 6.37
CA THR A 254 -20.89 3.66 6.33
C THR A 254 -20.36 4.07 4.94
N ILE A 255 -21.23 4.07 3.92
CA ILE A 255 -20.85 4.38 2.54
C ILE A 255 -20.47 5.87 2.40
N ARG A 256 -19.21 6.11 2.04
CA ARG A 256 -18.66 7.43 1.72
C ARG A 256 -18.50 7.57 0.21
N PHE A 257 -19.56 8.04 -0.45
CA PHE A 257 -19.52 8.33 -1.89
C PHE A 257 -18.41 9.31 -2.26
N ASN A 258 -17.66 8.99 -3.30
CA ASN A 258 -16.66 9.89 -3.86
C ASN A 258 -17.34 11.02 -4.66
N GLN A 259 -16.65 12.15 -4.80
CA GLN A 259 -17.11 13.24 -5.67
C GLN A 259 -17.15 12.73 -7.11
N ASN A 260 -18.34 12.73 -7.71
CA ASN A 260 -18.62 12.16 -9.03
C ASN A 260 -18.74 10.63 -9.09
N SER A 261 -19.23 9.94 -8.06
CA SER A 261 -19.44 8.47 -8.09
C SER A 261 -20.26 7.97 -9.29
N GLY A 262 -21.15 8.80 -9.85
CA GLY A 262 -22.05 8.39 -10.95
C GLY A 262 -23.22 7.51 -10.47
N ILE A 263 -23.34 7.32 -9.16
CA ILE A 263 -24.41 6.54 -8.52
C ILE A 263 -25.64 7.44 -8.35
N SER A 264 -26.76 7.01 -8.92
CA SER A 264 -28.04 7.72 -8.79
C SER A 264 -28.53 7.68 -7.34
N GLY A 265 -28.97 8.83 -6.81
CA GLY A 265 -29.47 8.94 -5.43
C GLY A 265 -28.38 8.96 -4.35
N ALA A 266 -27.09 8.88 -4.71
CA ALA A 266 -25.99 8.99 -3.77
C ALA A 266 -25.94 10.38 -3.11
N THR A 267 -25.89 10.41 -1.78
CA THR A 267 -25.67 11.65 -1.02
C THR A 267 -24.17 11.91 -0.88
N VAL A 268 -23.64 12.84 -1.68
CA VAL A 268 -22.22 13.22 -1.62
C VAL A 268 -21.99 14.22 -0.50
N ILE A 269 -21.29 13.80 0.56
CA ILE A 269 -20.87 14.67 1.66
C ILE A 269 -19.48 15.26 1.33
N PRO A 270 -19.32 16.59 1.28
CA PRO A 270 -18.02 17.22 1.04
C PRO A 270 -16.97 16.75 2.06
N GLY A 271 -15.81 16.30 1.58
CA GLY A 271 -14.73 15.78 2.40
C GLY A 271 -14.60 14.25 2.35
N ASN A 272 -15.66 13.52 2.02
CA ASN A 272 -15.62 12.05 1.88
C ASN A 272 -14.58 11.58 0.85
N GLN A 273 -14.32 12.37 -0.19
CA GLN A 273 -13.27 12.10 -1.17
C GLN A 273 -11.85 12.04 -0.56
N ASN A 274 -11.67 12.44 0.70
CA ASN A 274 -10.39 12.33 1.42
C ASN A 274 -10.32 11.12 2.36
N PHE A 275 -11.33 10.25 2.36
CA PHE A 275 -11.42 9.04 3.19
C PHE A 275 -11.82 7.83 2.33
N GLN A 276 -11.29 7.78 1.10
CA GLN A 276 -11.57 6.70 0.14
C GLN A 276 -10.65 5.51 0.35
N MET A 277 -9.44 5.75 0.86
CA MET A 277 -8.59 4.72 1.44
C MET A 277 -8.32 5.10 2.88
N THR A 278 -8.12 4.10 3.74
CA THR A 278 -7.91 4.37 5.16
C THR A 278 -6.79 3.55 5.78
N ALA A 279 -6.36 3.96 6.96
CA ALA A 279 -5.63 3.14 7.92
C ALA A 279 -6.29 3.29 9.30
N TYR A 280 -6.45 2.20 10.03
CA TYR A 280 -7.00 2.20 11.39
C TYR A 280 -5.92 2.06 12.44
N VAL A 281 -6.10 2.73 13.58
CA VAL A 281 -5.36 2.47 14.81
C VAL A 281 -6.27 2.71 16.01
N LYS A 282 -6.33 1.75 16.94
CA LYS A 282 -7.10 1.86 18.18
C LYS A 282 -6.21 2.33 19.33
N ARG A 283 -6.66 3.33 20.09
CA ARG A 283 -6.02 3.77 21.33
C ARG A 283 -6.96 4.60 22.20
N ASP A 284 -6.86 4.45 23.51
CA ASP A 284 -7.54 5.29 24.51
C ASP A 284 -9.07 5.34 24.32
N GLY A 285 -9.69 4.22 23.92
CA GLY A 285 -11.13 4.09 23.68
C GLY A 285 -11.62 4.63 22.34
N TYR A 286 -10.70 5.06 21.47
CA TYR A 286 -11.00 5.54 20.13
C TYR A 286 -10.43 4.64 19.05
N VAL A 287 -11.16 4.54 17.94
CA VAL A 287 -10.60 4.17 16.64
C VAL A 287 -10.23 5.45 15.89
N TYR A 288 -8.95 5.63 15.58
CA TYR A 288 -8.48 6.67 14.68
C TYR A 288 -8.47 6.16 13.25
N THR A 289 -9.04 6.94 12.34
CA THR A 289 -9.08 6.67 10.91
C THR A 289 -8.25 7.69 10.17
N PHE A 290 -7.13 7.26 9.61
CA PHE A 290 -6.34 8.07 8.70
C PHE A 290 -6.87 7.89 7.29
N GLY A 291 -7.46 8.94 6.70
CA GLY A 291 -8.01 8.90 5.36
C GLY A 291 -7.10 9.54 4.31
N THR A 292 -7.08 8.95 3.12
CA THR A 292 -6.56 9.58 1.90
C THR A 292 -7.62 9.60 0.79
N PRO A 293 -7.44 10.48 -0.22
CA PRO A 293 -8.11 10.31 -1.50
C PRO A 293 -7.75 8.99 -2.20
N SER A 294 -8.50 8.66 -3.25
CA SER A 294 -8.14 7.56 -4.16
C SER A 294 -6.82 7.86 -4.87
N GLY A 295 -5.99 6.85 -5.03
CA GLY A 295 -4.66 6.98 -5.61
C GLY A 295 -3.56 7.33 -4.62
N ARG A 296 -2.32 7.39 -5.10
CA ARG A 296 -1.09 7.51 -4.28
C ARG A 296 -0.53 8.93 -4.18
N SER A 297 -1.29 9.93 -4.62
CA SER A 297 -0.84 11.34 -4.68
C SER A 297 -1.43 12.22 -3.58
N GLY A 298 -2.32 11.68 -2.76
CA GLY A 298 -3.04 12.43 -1.73
C GLY A 298 -2.23 12.70 -0.46
N ALA A 299 -2.77 13.56 0.40
CA ALA A 299 -2.30 13.76 1.78
C ALA A 299 -3.18 12.97 2.74
N ALA A 300 -2.64 12.60 3.91
CA ALA A 300 -3.42 11.94 4.95
C ALA A 300 -4.08 12.96 5.90
N ARG A 301 -5.32 12.67 6.29
CA ARG A 301 -6.12 13.40 7.29
C ARG A 301 -6.57 12.42 8.36
N VAL A 302 -6.87 12.89 9.57
CA VAL A 302 -7.29 12.00 10.65
C VAL A 302 -8.70 12.35 11.15
N ALA A 303 -9.48 11.31 11.35
CA ALA A 303 -10.72 11.31 12.11
C ALA A 303 -10.61 10.35 13.30
N ARG A 304 -11.52 10.46 14.26
CA ARG A 304 -11.64 9.51 15.36
C ARG A 304 -13.10 9.28 15.71
N VAL A 305 -13.38 8.12 16.29
CA VAL A 305 -14.70 7.75 16.82
C VAL A 305 -14.50 6.84 18.02
N LEU A 306 -15.47 6.79 18.94
CA LEU A 306 -15.45 5.78 20.00
C LEU A 306 -15.52 4.39 19.37
N GLU A 307 -14.87 3.41 20.00
CA GLU A 307 -14.82 2.03 19.48
C GLU A 307 -16.21 1.44 19.19
N GLU A 308 -17.16 1.62 20.10
CA GLU A 308 -18.55 1.16 19.97
C GLU A 308 -19.34 1.85 18.84
N ASP A 309 -18.84 2.97 18.34
CA ASP A 309 -19.50 3.84 17.38
C ASP A 309 -18.84 3.75 15.98
N ILE A 310 -18.00 2.74 15.72
CA ILE A 310 -17.22 2.63 14.47
C ILE A 310 -18.09 2.65 13.19
N LEU A 311 -19.34 2.21 13.26
CA LEU A 311 -20.29 2.23 12.13
C LEU A 311 -21.08 3.56 12.02
N GLU A 312 -21.00 4.42 13.04
CA GLU A 312 -21.82 5.63 13.16
C GLU A 312 -21.09 6.87 12.59
N LEU A 313 -21.12 7.06 11.27
CA LEU A 313 -20.37 8.15 10.61
C LEU A 313 -20.67 9.56 11.15
N GLN A 314 -21.88 9.80 11.67
CA GLN A 314 -22.28 11.07 12.28
C GLN A 314 -21.63 11.33 13.65
N LYS A 315 -21.01 10.32 14.25
CA LYS A 315 -20.28 10.43 15.53
C LYS A 315 -18.79 10.66 15.35
N TYR A 316 -18.27 10.55 14.13
CA TYR A 316 -16.87 10.80 13.84
C TYR A 316 -16.49 12.27 14.06
N ASP A 317 -15.34 12.45 14.70
CA ASP A 317 -14.68 13.72 14.94
C ASP A 317 -13.49 13.88 13.99
N TYR A 318 -13.43 14.98 13.25
CA TYR A 318 -12.42 15.24 12.22
C TYR A 318 -11.45 16.34 12.67
N TRP A 319 -10.13 16.10 12.54
CA TRP A 319 -9.14 17.08 12.99
C TRP A 319 -8.99 18.24 12.01
N ASN A 320 -9.34 19.46 12.43
CA ASN A 320 -9.29 20.65 11.57
C ASN A 320 -7.93 21.39 11.61
N GLY A 321 -6.92 20.85 12.30
CA GLY A 321 -5.63 21.50 12.54
C GLY A 321 -5.50 22.15 13.92
N SER A 322 -6.61 22.35 14.63
CA SER A 322 -6.64 22.98 15.96
C SER A 322 -7.60 22.32 16.94
N SER A 323 -8.71 21.76 16.45
CA SER A 323 -9.74 21.09 17.23
C SER A 323 -10.36 19.94 16.43
N TRP A 324 -11.06 19.07 17.16
CA TRP A 324 -11.90 18.02 16.59
C TRP A 324 -13.27 18.60 16.22
N VAL A 325 -13.76 18.30 15.02
CA VAL A 325 -15.05 18.78 14.49
C VAL A 325 -15.95 17.59 14.19
N ARG A 326 -17.12 17.55 14.83
CA ARG A 326 -18.09 16.46 14.69
C ARG A 326 -18.72 16.43 13.30
N ALA A 327 -18.84 15.25 12.72
CA ALA A 327 -19.63 14.95 11.52
C ALA A 327 -19.28 15.78 10.26
N ASP A 328 -18.08 16.38 10.21
CA ASP A 328 -17.65 17.21 9.09
C ASP A 328 -16.31 16.73 8.49
N PRO A 329 -16.35 15.77 7.55
CA PRO A 329 -15.13 15.33 6.85
C PRO A 329 -14.47 16.45 6.03
N GLY A 330 -15.19 17.51 5.67
CA GLY A 330 -14.65 18.68 4.96
C GLY A 330 -13.80 19.60 5.85
N ALA A 331 -13.99 19.53 7.17
CA ALA A 331 -13.15 20.25 8.14
C ALA A 331 -11.73 19.67 8.23
N ALA A 332 -11.55 18.38 7.89
CA ALA A 332 -10.29 17.68 8.09
C ALA A 332 -9.11 18.34 7.34
N ARG A 333 -8.01 18.60 8.06
CA ARG A 333 -6.77 19.15 7.49
C ARG A 333 -5.68 18.10 7.42
N ASN A 334 -4.72 18.31 6.52
CA ASN A 334 -3.61 17.39 6.30
C ASN A 334 -2.77 17.27 7.58
N VAL A 335 -2.55 16.04 8.04
CA VAL A 335 -1.65 15.72 9.15
C VAL A 335 -0.33 15.11 8.65
N ILE A 336 -0.37 14.41 7.51
CA ILE A 336 0.81 13.99 6.76
C ILE A 336 0.69 14.55 5.34
N SER A 337 1.67 15.34 4.92
CA SER A 337 1.70 15.95 3.59
C SER A 337 1.82 14.89 2.49
N ALA A 338 1.17 15.18 1.36
CA ALA A 338 1.28 14.39 0.14
C ALA A 338 2.74 14.28 -0.36
N PRO A 339 3.08 13.21 -1.10
CA PRO A 339 2.23 12.05 -1.41
C PRO A 339 2.25 11.01 -0.29
N VAL A 340 1.07 10.49 0.04
CA VAL A 340 0.83 9.31 0.88
C VAL A 340 0.08 8.29 0.01
N SER A 341 0.59 7.05 0.01
CA SER A 341 0.00 5.92 -0.70
C SER A 341 -0.81 5.04 0.27
N GLU A 342 -1.00 3.77 -0.04
CA GLU A 342 -1.46 2.77 0.92
C GLU A 342 -0.61 2.84 2.20
N MET A 343 -1.26 2.87 3.36
CA MET A 343 -0.63 3.22 4.63
C MET A 343 -1.11 2.31 5.76
N SER A 344 -0.21 2.07 6.72
CA SER A 344 -0.53 1.53 8.04
C SER A 344 -0.10 2.49 9.14
N VAL A 345 -0.84 2.48 10.26
CA VAL A 345 -0.49 3.24 11.46
C VAL A 345 -0.59 2.34 12.68
N GLN A 346 0.42 2.36 13.54
CA GLN A 346 0.41 1.61 14.80
C GLN A 346 1.07 2.40 15.91
N TRP A 347 0.59 2.25 17.15
CA TRP A 347 1.35 2.68 18.32
C TRP A 347 2.47 1.70 18.65
N ASN A 348 3.67 2.20 18.92
CA ASN A 348 4.81 1.40 19.37
C ASN A 348 5.25 1.84 20.77
N ASP A 349 5.20 0.92 21.72
CA ASP A 349 5.52 1.19 23.13
C ASP A 349 7.00 1.49 23.38
N TYR A 350 7.92 0.90 22.60
CA TYR A 350 9.35 1.15 22.73
C TYR A 350 9.72 2.59 22.39
N LEU A 351 9.09 3.17 21.35
CA LEU A 351 9.28 4.56 20.97
C LEU A 351 8.39 5.52 21.79
N GLY A 352 7.28 5.02 22.37
CA GLY A 352 6.24 5.85 22.95
C GLY A 352 5.60 6.77 21.89
N LYS A 353 5.44 6.26 20.66
CA LYS A 353 4.96 7.02 19.50
C LYS A 353 4.09 6.18 18.58
N TYR A 354 3.21 6.87 17.86
CA TYR A 354 2.63 6.35 16.63
C TYR A 354 3.70 6.26 15.55
N ILE A 355 3.62 5.20 14.75
CA ILE A 355 4.39 4.93 13.55
C ILE A 355 3.40 4.93 12.39
N ALA A 356 3.67 5.70 11.34
CA ALA A 356 2.98 5.59 10.06
C ALA A 356 3.95 5.08 9.01
N MET A 357 3.58 4.05 8.27
CA MET A 357 4.37 3.46 7.19
C MET A 357 3.61 3.48 5.87
N TYR A 358 4.26 3.94 4.81
CA TYR A 358 3.67 4.05 3.47
C TYR A 358 4.77 4.12 2.41
N THR A 359 4.42 3.99 1.13
CA THR A 359 5.36 4.20 0.02
C THR A 359 5.33 5.65 -0.47
N ASN A 360 6.48 6.28 -0.65
CA ASN A 360 6.58 7.66 -1.13
C ASN A 360 6.50 7.77 -2.68
N GLY A 361 6.54 8.99 -3.21
CA GLY A 361 6.42 9.25 -4.66
C GLY A 361 7.54 8.69 -5.55
N VAL A 362 8.63 8.15 -4.98
CA VAL A 362 9.71 7.47 -5.72
C VAL A 362 9.70 5.96 -5.51
N GLY A 363 8.62 5.40 -4.94
CA GLY A 363 8.47 3.94 -4.77
C GLY A 363 9.27 3.35 -3.61
N SER A 364 9.70 4.17 -2.65
CA SER A 364 10.43 3.73 -1.45
C SER A 364 9.50 3.67 -0.23
N VAL A 365 9.66 2.64 0.61
CA VAL A 365 8.93 2.53 1.88
C VAL A 365 9.54 3.50 2.88
N VAL A 366 8.69 4.36 3.45
CA VAL A 366 9.07 5.35 4.45
C VAL A 366 8.26 5.19 5.72
N MET A 367 8.86 5.62 6.82
CA MET A 367 8.26 5.67 8.14
C MET A 367 8.24 7.11 8.66
N ARG A 368 7.18 7.48 9.38
CA ARG A 368 7.10 8.70 10.21
C ARG A 368 6.67 8.36 11.61
N THR A 369 7.01 9.21 12.58
CA THR A 369 6.57 9.06 13.96
C THR A 369 5.86 10.30 14.50
N ALA A 370 4.93 10.12 15.44
CA ALA A 370 4.26 11.21 16.15
C ALA A 370 3.86 10.80 17.57
N SER A 371 3.83 11.75 18.51
CA SER A 371 3.33 11.49 19.87
C SER A 371 1.80 11.50 19.96
N GLN A 372 1.12 12.05 18.95
CA GLN A 372 -0.33 12.11 18.86
C GLN A 372 -0.74 11.75 17.42
N PRO A 373 -1.94 11.18 17.20
CA PRO A 373 -2.35 10.72 15.88
C PRO A 373 -2.48 11.88 14.87
N GLN A 374 -2.87 13.06 15.33
CA GLN A 374 -2.91 14.27 14.52
C GLN A 374 -1.55 14.97 14.32
N GLY A 375 -0.48 14.40 14.85
CA GLY A 375 0.88 14.95 14.74
C GLY A 375 1.26 15.92 15.88
N PRO A 376 2.33 16.72 15.69
CA PRO A 376 3.11 16.84 14.46
C PRO A 376 3.85 15.54 14.13
N TRP A 377 3.82 15.15 12.85
CA TRP A 377 4.54 13.99 12.34
C TRP A 377 5.98 14.35 11.99
N SER A 378 6.93 13.45 12.25
CA SER A 378 8.33 13.62 11.88
C SER A 378 8.51 13.75 10.37
N SER A 379 9.71 14.17 9.94
CA SER A 379 10.14 13.92 8.57
C SER A 379 10.11 12.42 8.26
N ALA A 380 9.89 12.09 6.98
CA ALA A 380 9.95 10.71 6.51
C ALA A 380 11.36 10.15 6.66
N GLN A 381 11.47 8.95 7.21
CA GLN A 381 12.68 8.13 7.27
C GLN A 381 12.53 7.00 6.26
N THR A 382 13.49 6.84 5.35
CA THR A 382 13.43 5.75 4.37
C THR A 382 13.85 4.43 5.02
N ILE A 383 12.99 3.42 4.90
CA ILE A 383 13.16 2.08 5.48
C ILE A 383 13.52 1.06 4.40
N MET A 384 12.95 1.22 3.20
CA MET A 384 13.35 0.48 2.01
C MET A 384 13.47 1.42 0.83
N THR A 385 14.60 1.38 0.14
CA THR A 385 14.79 2.15 -1.10
C THR A 385 14.35 1.32 -2.30
N ALA A 386 13.73 1.96 -3.29
CA ALA A 386 13.37 1.32 -4.56
C ALA A 386 14.60 0.81 -5.35
N ILE A 387 15.79 1.34 -5.06
CA ILE A 387 17.05 0.92 -5.68
C ILE A 387 17.55 -0.39 -5.05
N ALA A 388 17.56 -0.48 -3.72
CA ALA A 388 17.97 -1.70 -3.02
C ALA A 388 16.95 -2.84 -3.17
N TRP A 389 15.68 -2.49 -3.44
CA TRP A 389 14.58 -3.41 -3.61
C TRP A 389 13.85 -3.11 -4.93
N PRO A 390 14.42 -3.54 -6.08
CA PRO A 390 13.79 -3.33 -7.37
C PRO A 390 12.49 -4.13 -7.50
N GLY A 391 11.69 -3.77 -8.51
CA GLY A 391 10.42 -4.43 -8.80
C GLY A 391 9.19 -3.70 -8.26
N GLY A 392 9.34 -2.51 -7.68
CA GLY A 392 8.24 -1.61 -7.30
C GLY A 392 7.58 -2.02 -5.99
N LEU A 393 8.01 -1.41 -4.88
CA LEU A 393 7.43 -1.63 -3.56
C LEU A 393 6.16 -0.79 -3.38
N TYR A 394 5.14 -1.35 -2.72
CA TYR A 394 3.94 -0.62 -2.34
C TYR A 394 3.23 -1.28 -1.15
N ALA A 395 2.29 -0.55 -0.57
CA ALA A 395 1.39 -1.04 0.46
C ALA A 395 2.08 -1.74 1.66
N PRO A 396 2.94 -1.02 2.40
CA PRO A 396 3.52 -1.57 3.61
C PRO A 396 2.53 -1.58 4.77
N TYR A 397 2.25 -2.75 5.34
CA TYR A 397 1.37 -2.90 6.51
C TYR A 397 2.11 -3.45 7.72
N ILE A 398 2.09 -2.72 8.83
CA ILE A 398 2.77 -3.14 10.06
C ILE A 398 2.02 -4.34 10.68
N HIS A 399 2.77 -5.37 11.05
CA HIS A 399 2.24 -6.54 11.75
C HIS A 399 1.81 -6.14 13.17
N PRO A 400 0.58 -6.46 13.60
CA PRO A 400 0.01 -5.96 14.86
C PRO A 400 0.78 -6.44 16.10
N TRP A 401 1.47 -7.57 16.01
CA TRP A 401 2.30 -8.12 17.11
C TRP A 401 3.76 -7.66 17.08
N SER A 402 4.10 -6.71 16.21
CA SER A 402 5.38 -6.00 16.30
C SER A 402 5.53 -5.36 17.67
N SER A 403 6.65 -5.64 18.35
CA SER A 403 6.85 -5.22 19.74
C SER A 403 8.32 -4.89 20.02
N GLY A 404 8.54 -4.12 21.09
CA GLY A 404 9.86 -3.62 21.41
C GLY A 404 10.42 -2.78 20.26
N ASN A 405 11.72 -2.98 19.97
CA ASN A 405 12.41 -2.30 18.89
C ASN A 405 12.35 -3.06 17.55
N GLN A 406 11.63 -4.18 17.45
CA GLN A 406 11.51 -4.90 16.18
C GLN A 406 10.14 -4.63 15.55
N LEU A 407 10.19 -4.11 14.33
CA LEU A 407 9.00 -3.83 13.54
C LEU A 407 8.94 -4.81 12.38
N TYR A 408 7.92 -5.66 12.39
CA TYR A 408 7.60 -6.58 11.30
C TYR A 408 6.48 -5.99 10.46
N PHE A 409 6.52 -6.19 9.15
CA PHE A 409 5.55 -5.62 8.24
C PHE A 409 5.52 -6.38 6.92
N THR A 410 4.37 -6.37 6.25
CA THR A 410 4.26 -6.84 4.86
C THR A 410 4.60 -5.72 3.90
N VAL A 411 5.07 -6.05 2.70
CA VAL A 411 5.21 -5.12 1.57
C VAL A 411 4.86 -5.86 0.29
N SER A 412 4.00 -5.28 -0.54
CA SER A 412 3.74 -5.81 -1.87
C SER A 412 4.84 -5.40 -2.85
N ARG A 413 5.19 -6.30 -3.76
CA ARG A 413 6.11 -6.00 -4.87
C ARG A 413 5.40 -6.20 -6.21
N TRP A 414 5.49 -5.20 -7.09
CA TRP A 414 4.86 -5.26 -8.40
C TRP A 414 5.42 -6.41 -9.22
N SER A 415 6.73 -6.47 -9.48
CA SER A 415 7.34 -7.37 -10.47
C SER A 415 6.96 -8.85 -10.38
N ASP A 416 6.70 -9.37 -9.19
CA ASP A 416 6.24 -10.74 -8.97
C ASP A 416 4.84 -10.82 -8.37
N TYR A 417 4.16 -9.69 -8.19
CA TYR A 417 2.80 -9.54 -7.69
C TYR A 417 2.53 -10.41 -6.46
N ASN A 418 3.39 -10.26 -5.46
CA ASN A 418 3.38 -11.05 -4.23
C ASN A 418 3.78 -10.21 -3.02
N VAL A 419 3.45 -10.73 -1.84
CA VAL A 419 3.64 -10.05 -0.55
C VAL A 419 4.88 -10.59 0.16
N LEU A 420 5.80 -9.67 0.46
CA LEU A 420 7.02 -9.91 1.22
C LEU A 420 6.73 -9.71 2.71
N PHE A 421 7.31 -10.54 3.57
CA PHE A 421 7.35 -10.32 5.01
C PHE A 421 8.73 -9.77 5.41
N MET A 422 8.74 -8.60 6.02
CA MET A 422 9.91 -7.77 6.24
C MET A 422 10.10 -7.49 7.73
N ARG A 423 11.33 -7.18 8.12
CA ARG A 423 11.63 -6.65 9.46
C ARG A 423 12.55 -5.45 9.39
N THR A 424 12.43 -4.54 10.33
CA THR A 424 13.42 -3.48 10.60
C THR A 424 13.55 -3.24 12.10
N THR A 425 14.69 -2.70 12.53
CA THR A 425 14.97 -2.38 13.92
C THR A 425 14.81 -0.88 14.15
N LEU A 426 13.96 -0.53 15.11
CA LEU A 426 13.70 0.83 15.55
C LEU A 426 14.83 1.34 16.45
N SER A 427 15.14 2.63 16.31
CA SER A 427 16.06 3.37 17.18
C SER A 427 15.30 4.48 17.90
N GLN A 428 15.48 4.61 19.22
CA GLN A 428 14.95 5.75 19.98
C GLN A 428 15.62 7.07 19.59
N ASP A 429 16.89 7.00 19.17
CA ASP A 429 17.61 8.14 18.66
C ASP A 429 17.24 8.34 17.17
N PRO A 430 16.80 9.54 16.75
CA PRO A 430 16.71 9.84 15.34
C PRO A 430 18.12 9.66 14.74
N PRO A 431 18.27 9.10 13.53
CA PRO A 431 19.54 9.15 12.83
C PRO A 431 19.96 10.61 12.80
N SER A 432 21.10 10.91 13.44
CA SER A 432 21.71 12.23 13.33
C SER A 432 21.84 12.49 11.83
N GLY A 433 21.08 13.47 11.33
CA GLY A 433 21.22 13.91 9.95
C GLY A 433 22.70 14.15 9.73
N GLY A 434 23.27 13.53 8.70
CA GLY A 434 24.65 13.72 8.28
C GLY A 434 24.86 15.15 7.79
N GLY A 435 24.75 16.11 8.70
CA GLY A 435 25.38 17.42 8.59
C GLY A 435 26.84 17.18 8.92
N GLY A 436 27.65 16.98 7.88
CA GLY A 436 29.09 17.15 7.99
C GLY A 436 29.34 18.57 8.51
N SER A 437 29.51 18.69 9.83
CA SER A 437 30.19 19.81 10.43
C SER A 437 31.63 19.72 9.94
N LEU A 438 31.92 20.39 8.84
CA LEU A 438 33.29 20.81 8.57
C LEU A 438 33.63 21.80 9.69
N SER A 439 34.23 21.28 10.74
CA SER A 439 34.98 22.07 11.71
C SER A 439 36.11 22.76 10.95
N GLY A 440 35.84 23.96 10.44
CA GLY A 440 36.86 24.85 9.93
C GLY A 440 37.84 25.20 11.05
N PRO A 441 39.16 25.17 10.81
CA PRO A 441 40.11 25.57 11.83
C PRO A 441 39.95 27.07 12.10
N SER A 442 39.82 27.40 13.38
CA SER A 442 39.90 28.75 13.92
C SER A 442 41.20 29.42 13.50
N ALA A 443 41.10 30.57 12.82
CA ALA A 443 42.23 31.46 12.57
C ALA A 443 41.86 32.87 13.03
N GLN A 444 42.46 33.27 14.15
CA GLN A 444 42.63 34.66 14.52
C GLN A 444 43.68 35.31 13.60
N ASN A 445 43.46 36.61 13.39
CA ASN A 445 44.40 37.65 12.96
C ASN A 445 44.84 37.71 11.49
N LEU A 446 44.38 38.82 10.91
CA LEU A 446 44.85 39.54 9.75
C LEU A 446 46.37 39.69 9.72
N ASP A 447 46.99 39.42 8.57
CA ASP A 447 47.98 40.34 8.05
C ASP A 447 48.04 40.36 6.51
N SER A 448 48.40 41.53 6.02
CA SER A 448 48.42 42.02 4.65
C SER A 448 49.48 41.37 3.74
N GLY A 449 49.14 41.12 2.48
CA GLY A 449 50.11 40.64 1.49
C GLY A 449 49.52 40.39 0.10
N SER A 450 50.21 40.86 -0.93
CA SER A 450 49.75 41.16 -2.28
C SER A 450 49.39 39.98 -3.20
N LEU A 451 48.37 40.24 -4.04
CA LEU A 451 48.22 39.87 -5.47
C LEU A 451 49.36 39.08 -6.14
N GLN A 452 49.07 37.88 -6.67
CA GLN A 452 49.60 37.37 -7.95
C GLN A 452 48.64 36.35 -8.63
N SER A 453 48.04 36.81 -9.72
CA SER A 453 47.80 36.17 -11.04
C SER A 453 47.84 34.64 -11.31
N PHE A 454 46.73 34.17 -11.93
CA PHE A 454 46.59 33.30 -13.15
C PHE A 454 47.01 31.80 -13.11
N PRO A 455 46.63 30.97 -14.11
CA PRO A 455 45.34 30.76 -14.82
C PRO A 455 44.96 29.26 -15.04
N PHE A 456 43.83 29.07 -15.74
CA PHE A 456 43.18 27.84 -16.29
C PHE A 456 42.02 27.23 -15.51
#